data_AF-A0A7Y1YNM5-F1
#
_entry.id   AF-A0A7Y1YNM5-F1
#
_cell.length_a   1.000
_cell.length_b   1.000
_cell.length_c   1.000
_cell.angle_alpha   90.00
_cell.angle_beta   90.00
_cell.angle_gamma   90.00
#
_symmetry.space_group_name_H-M   'P 1'
#
loop_
_entity.id
_entity.type
_entity.pdbx_description
1 polymer ?
#
loop_
_entity_poly.entity_id
_entity_poly.type
_entity_poly.pdbx_seq_one_letter_code
_entity_poly.pdbx_strand_id
1 'polypeptide(L)' 'MRSLLILMCVVCFVSYGQSEDEIKIKAIYDAALTQGKAYDWLNHLSNQIGGRLSGSVQAQLAVEYT' A
#
# COMPACT_ATOMS: atom_id res chain seq x y z
N MET A 1 24.26 -12.43 39.50
CA MET A 1 24.88 -12.86 38.23
C MET A 1 24.02 -13.84 37.46
N ARG A 2 23.52 -14.94 38.06
CA ARG A 2 22.60 -15.89 37.37
C ARG A 2 21.28 -15.27 36.89
N SER A 3 20.65 -14.38 37.65
CA SER A 3 19.42 -13.70 37.20
C SER A 3 19.65 -12.72 36.04
N LEU A 4 20.84 -12.12 35.93
CA LEU A 4 21.22 -11.24 34.83
C LEU A 4 21.36 -12.03 33.52
N LEU A 5 21.93 -13.22 33.59
CA LEU A 5 21.99 -14.18 32.48
C LEU A 5 20.61 -14.64 32.02
N ILE A 6 19.70 -14.90 32.96
CA ILE A 6 18.32 -15.28 32.65
C ILE A 6 17.58 -14.11 31.97
N LEU A 7 17.73 -12.89 32.50
CA LEU A 7 17.14 -11.69 31.92
C LEU A 7 17.66 -11.43 30.49
N MET A 8 18.96 -11.59 30.28
CA MET A 8 19.59 -11.47 28.96
C MET A 8 19.05 -12.53 27.98
N CYS A 9 18.91 -13.79 28.42
CA CYS A 9 18.29 -14.84 27.60
C CYS A 9 16.85 -14.48 27.20
N VAL A 10 16.04 -14.00 28.14
CA VAL A 10 14.64 -13.64 27.86
C VAL A 10 14.55 -12.52 26.82
N VAL A 11 15.40 -11.49 26.91
CA VAL A 11 15.43 -10.38 25.94
C VAL A 11 15.78 -10.87 24.53
N CYS A 12 16.72 -11.81 24.39
CA CYS A 12 17.04 -12.40 23.08
C CYS A 12 15.85 -13.16 22.47
N PHE A 13 15.00 -13.81 23.29
CA PHE A 13 13.83 -14.54 22.79
C PHE A 13 12.67 -13.64 22.32
N VAL A 14 12.54 -12.42 22.82
CA VAL A 14 11.50 -11.46 22.37
C VAL A 14 11.94 -10.56 21.20
N SER A 15 13.18 -10.72 20.71
CA SER A 15 13.72 -9.87 19.64
C SER A 15 13.28 -10.25 18.21
N TYR A 16 12.43 -11.28 18.04
CA TYR A 16 11.92 -11.73 16.74
C TYR A 16 10.64 -10.95 16.36
N GLY A 17 10.78 -9.82 15.65
CA GLY A 17 9.62 -8.95 15.34
C GLY A 17 9.59 -8.33 13.94
N GLN A 18 10.47 -8.73 13.00
CA GLN A 18 10.66 -7.98 11.75
C GLN A 18 10.25 -8.73 10.45
N SER A 19 9.83 -10.00 10.52
CA SER A 19 9.66 -10.80 9.29
C SER A 19 8.33 -10.61 8.55
N GLU A 20 7.22 -10.43 9.26
CA GLU A 20 5.90 -10.43 8.60
C GLU A 20 5.60 -9.15 7.84
N ASP A 21 6.01 -8.00 8.37
CA ASP A 21 5.75 -6.70 7.74
C ASP A 21 6.61 -6.50 6.50
N GLU A 22 7.86 -6.97 6.51
CA GLU A 22 8.74 -6.99 5.34
C GLU A 22 8.08 -7.74 4.17
N ILE A 23 7.54 -8.94 4.44
CA ILE A 23 6.88 -9.76 3.42
C ILE A 23 5.65 -9.03 2.84
N LYS A 24 4.84 -8.37 3.68
CA LYS A 24 3.68 -7.60 3.23
C LYS A 24 4.07 -6.40 2.39
N ILE A 25 5.09 -5.64 2.81
CA ILE A 25 5.59 -4.48 2.07
C ILE A 25 6.14 -4.93 0.71
N LYS A 26 6.89 -6.03 0.67
CA LYS A 26 7.38 -6.62 -0.57
C LYS A 26 6.23 -7.02 -1.49
N ALA A 27 5.19 -7.66 -0.96
CA ALA A 27 4.02 -8.04 -1.74
C ALA A 27 3.29 -6.82 -2.34
N ILE A 28 3.15 -5.73 -1.59
CA ILE A 28 2.58 -4.46 -2.09
C ILE A 28 3.45 -3.90 -3.21
N TYR A 29 4.78 -3.88 -3.03
CA TYR A 29 5.74 -3.41 -4.03
C TYR A 29 5.65 -4.22 -5.33
N ASP A 30 5.69 -5.55 -5.23
CA ASP A 30 5.61 -6.45 -6.38
C ASP A 30 4.27 -6.28 -7.11
N ALA A 31 3.15 -6.16 -6.37
CA ALA A 31 1.83 -5.93 -6.95
C ALA A 31 1.73 -4.57 -7.65
N ALA A 32 2.29 -3.50 -7.06
CA ALA A 32 2.30 -2.18 -7.67
C ALA A 32 3.05 -2.16 -9.03
N LEU A 33 4.14 -2.92 -9.14
CA LEU A 33 4.95 -3.01 -10.37
C LEU A 33 4.37 -3.94 -11.43
N THR A 34 3.77 -5.06 -11.02
CA THR A 34 3.36 -6.12 -11.96
C THR A 34 1.86 -6.09 -12.28
N GLN A 35 1.05 -5.51 -11.40
CA GLN A 35 -0.41 -5.47 -11.49
C GLN A 35 -0.96 -4.03 -11.41
N GLY A 36 -0.08 -3.03 -11.54
CA GLY A 36 -0.46 -1.62 -11.45
C GLY A 36 -1.49 -1.21 -12.52
N LYS A 37 -2.53 -0.49 -12.08
CA LYS A 37 -3.59 0.07 -12.94
C LYS A 37 -3.60 1.59 -13.01
N ALA A 38 -2.65 2.24 -12.36
CA ALA A 38 -2.59 3.70 -12.25
C ALA A 38 -2.59 4.41 -13.62
N TYR A 39 -1.86 3.88 -14.60
CA TYR A 39 -1.85 4.45 -15.95
C TYR A 39 -3.19 4.27 -16.67
N ASP A 40 -3.78 3.08 -16.63
CA ASP A 40 -5.08 2.80 -17.25
C ASP A 40 -6.16 3.72 -16.68
N TRP A 41 -6.19 3.89 -15.35
CA TRP A 41 -7.09 4.82 -14.67
C TRP A 41 -6.83 6.27 -15.06
N LEU A 42 -5.58 6.72 -15.07
CA LEU A 42 -5.22 8.08 -15.47
C LEU A 42 -5.64 8.35 -16.92
N ASN A 43 -5.40 7.40 -17.82
CA ASN A 43 -5.82 7.48 -19.21
C ASN A 43 -7.33 7.64 -19.29
N HIS A 44 -8.10 6.75 -18.65
CA HIS A 44 -9.56 6.79 -18.64
C HIS A 44 -10.10 8.13 -18.13
N LEU A 45 -9.62 8.56 -16.97
CA LEU A 45 -10.03 9.82 -16.37
C LEU A 45 -9.66 11.02 -17.26
N SER A 46 -8.47 11.04 -17.86
CA SER A 46 -7.97 12.22 -18.59
C SER A 46 -8.47 12.32 -20.02
N ASN A 47 -8.56 11.19 -20.73
CA ASN A 47 -8.82 11.16 -22.16
C ASN A 47 -10.24 10.73 -22.52
N GLN A 48 -10.89 9.90 -21.69
CA GLN A 48 -12.25 9.42 -21.94
C GLN A 48 -13.28 10.29 -21.21
N ILE A 49 -13.01 10.68 -19.95
CA ILE A 49 -13.89 11.59 -19.20
C ILE A 49 -13.54 13.07 -19.48
N GLY A 50 -12.26 13.43 -19.42
CA GLY A 50 -11.80 14.78 -19.70
C GLY A 50 -11.96 15.76 -18.53
N GLY A 51 -12.31 17.01 -18.81
CA GLY A 51 -12.34 18.11 -17.83
C GLY A 51 -13.43 17.94 -16.77
N ARG A 52 -13.05 17.87 -15.49
CA ARG A 52 -13.94 17.58 -14.35
C ARG A 52 -14.24 18.83 -13.52
N LEU A 53 -14.84 19.85 -14.15
CA LEU A 53 -15.28 21.04 -13.41
C LEU A 53 -16.37 20.65 -12.41
N SER A 54 -16.26 21.05 -11.14
CA SER A 54 -17.24 20.69 -10.11
C SER A 54 -18.68 21.04 -10.53
N GLY A 55 -19.59 20.08 -10.39
CA GLY A 55 -21.00 20.22 -10.80
C GLY A 55 -21.28 19.96 -12.29
N SER A 56 -20.26 19.67 -13.11
CA SER A 56 -20.44 19.24 -14.51
C SER A 56 -20.81 17.75 -14.61
N VAL A 57 -21.30 17.35 -15.79
CA VAL A 57 -21.57 15.95 -16.12
C VAL A 57 -20.29 15.11 -16.04
N GLN A 58 -19.16 15.64 -16.51
CA GLN A 58 -17.86 14.96 -16.46
C GLN A 58 -17.37 14.74 -15.03
N ALA A 59 -17.66 15.67 -14.10
CA ALA A 59 -17.35 15.46 -12.69
C ALA A 59 -18.19 14.31 -12.11
N GLN A 60 -19.48 14.21 -12.47
CA GLN A 60 -20.34 13.09 -12.05
C GLN A 60 -19.86 11.76 -12.65
N LEU A 61 -19.52 11.71 -13.94
CA LEU A 61 -18.97 10.52 -14.60
C LEU A 61 -17.67 10.04 -13.94
N ALA A 62 -16.82 10.97 -13.49
CA ALA A 62 -15.59 10.62 -12.77
C ALA A 62 -15.88 9.99 -11.41
N VAL A 63 -16.94 10.43 -10.72
CA VAL A 63 -17.38 9.83 -9.45
C VAL A 63 -17.99 8.45 -9.68
N GLU A 64 -18.81 8.28 -10.72
CA GLU A 64 -19.41 6.97 -11.05
C GLU A 64 -18.38 5.92 -11.47
N TYR A 65 -17.22 6.35 -11.96
CA TYR A 65 -16.13 5.47 -12.34
C TYR A 65 -15.32 4.90 -11.16
N THR A 66 -15.31 5.59 -10.01
CA THR A 66 -14.49 5.25 -8.82
C THR A 66 -15.33 4.68 -7.68
#